data_AF-A0A8J4VQU4-F1
#
_entry.id   AF-A0A8J4VQU4-F1
#
_cell.length_a   1.000
_cell.length_b   1.000
_cell.length_c   1.000
_cell.angle_alpha   90.00
_cell.angle_beta   90.00
_cell.angle_gamma   90.00
#
_symmetry.space_group_name_H-M   'P 1'
#
loop_
_entity.id
_entity.type
_entity.pdbx_description
1 polymer ?
#
loop_
_entity_poly.entity_id
_entity_poly.type
_entity_poly.pdbx_seq_one_letter_code
_entity_poly.pdbx_strand_id
1 'polypeptide(L)'
;MLKDQSAISIATIAPFYTTAIPYIELFKNYGSVIDHVNHQFYTDKVSTPKGYLEAFRLRAEQSDKNKLLPSYEVNGRGIQGDAFFEALDLLKENGFEVNGLMIFSADASSTNNYYYERKSQAFLLSSTSV
;
A
#
# COMPACT_ATOMS: atom_id res chain seq x y z
N MET A 1 9.64 -24.70 1.11
CA MET A 1 9.17 -23.44 0.46
C MET A 1 10.37 -22.65 -0.06
N LEU A 2 10.18 -21.68 -0.98
CA LEU A 2 11.28 -20.87 -1.52
C LEU A 2 12.09 -20.13 -0.44
N LYS A 3 11.42 -19.68 0.64
CA LYS A 3 12.08 -19.06 1.80
C LYS A 3 12.99 -20.05 2.55
N ASP A 4 12.55 -21.28 2.78
CA ASP A 4 13.35 -22.32 3.47
C ASP A 4 14.62 -22.68 2.68
N GLN A 5 14.53 -22.57 1.35
CA GLN A 5 15.66 -22.79 0.44
C GLN A 5 16.54 -21.54 0.28
N SER A 6 16.24 -20.45 0.99
CA SER A 6 16.90 -19.15 0.84
C SER A 6 16.89 -18.60 -0.59
N ALA A 7 15.96 -19.07 -1.44
CA ALA A 7 15.84 -18.61 -2.82
C ALA A 7 15.22 -17.20 -2.90
N ILE A 8 14.39 -16.85 -1.90
CA ILE A 8 13.82 -15.51 -1.74
C ILE A 8 13.92 -15.09 -0.26
N SER A 9 14.12 -13.79 -0.03
CA SER A 9 14.04 -13.18 1.30
C SER A 9 12.67 -12.56 1.58
N ILE A 10 12.02 -12.02 0.52
CA ILE A 10 10.76 -11.28 0.61
C ILE A 10 9.70 -11.93 -0.28
N ALA A 11 8.47 -12.01 0.23
CA ALA A 11 7.27 -12.41 -0.47
C ALA A 11 6.13 -11.43 -0.16
N THR A 12 5.47 -10.93 -1.20
CA THR A 12 4.36 -9.98 -1.08
C THR A 12 3.14 -10.45 -1.86
N ILE A 13 1.96 -10.03 -1.45
CA ILE A 13 0.71 -10.23 -2.19
C ILE A 13 0.13 -8.89 -2.62
N ALA A 14 -0.60 -8.85 -3.74
CA ALA A 14 -1.18 -7.61 -4.28
C ALA A 14 -2.67 -7.77 -4.59
N PRO A 15 -3.52 -8.03 -3.56
CA PRO A 15 -4.96 -8.14 -3.76
C PRO A 15 -5.58 -6.84 -4.25
N PHE A 16 -6.77 -6.94 -4.81
CA PHE A 16 -7.58 -5.79 -5.18
C PHE A 16 -9.05 -6.08 -4.88
N TYR A 17 -9.94 -5.10 -5.04
CA TYR A 17 -11.33 -5.18 -4.56
C TYR A 17 -12.03 -6.53 -4.79
N THR A 18 -12.07 -7.05 -6.03
CA THR A 18 -12.80 -8.29 -6.35
C THR A 18 -12.04 -9.57 -6.00
N THR A 19 -10.75 -9.49 -5.70
CA THR A 19 -9.91 -10.64 -5.31
C THR A 19 -9.63 -10.68 -3.82
N ALA A 20 -10.21 -9.78 -3.02
CA ALA A 20 -9.94 -9.71 -1.60
C ALA A 20 -10.17 -11.06 -0.87
N ILE A 21 -11.28 -11.75 -1.14
CA ILE A 21 -11.65 -12.99 -0.45
C ILE A 21 -10.56 -14.08 -0.53
N PRO A 22 -10.11 -14.53 -1.71
CA PRO A 22 -9.07 -15.56 -1.78
C PRO A 22 -7.74 -15.12 -1.16
N TYR A 23 -7.41 -13.82 -1.18
CA TYR A 23 -6.19 -13.33 -0.55
C TYR A 23 -6.28 -13.20 0.98
N ILE A 24 -7.48 -12.99 1.53
CA ILE A 24 -7.73 -13.08 2.97
C ILE A 24 -7.46 -14.52 3.45
N GLU A 25 -7.96 -15.52 2.72
CA GLU A 25 -7.70 -16.93 3.04
C GLU A 25 -6.22 -17.29 2.89
N LEU A 26 -5.56 -16.80 1.83
CA LEU A 26 -4.13 -16.96 1.63
C LEU A 26 -3.33 -16.36 2.80
N PHE A 27 -3.66 -15.14 3.22
CA PHE A 27 -2.99 -14.47 4.32
C PHE A 27 -3.25 -15.16 5.67
N LYS A 28 -4.47 -15.65 5.91
CA LYS A 28 -4.77 -16.44 7.11
C LYS A 28 -3.90 -17.71 7.21
N ASN A 29 -3.65 -18.37 6.09
CA ASN A 29 -2.90 -19.63 6.06
C ASN A 29 -1.37 -19.43 5.97
N TYR A 30 -0.91 -18.35 5.33
CA TYR A 30 0.50 -18.11 5.00
C TYR A 30 1.03 -16.76 5.48
N GLY A 31 0.30 -16.05 6.34
CA GLY A 31 0.66 -14.72 6.82
C GLY A 31 2.00 -14.65 7.55
N SER A 32 2.49 -15.76 8.10
CA SER A 32 3.83 -15.84 8.72
C SER A 32 4.97 -15.69 7.71
N VAL A 33 4.75 -16.02 6.44
CA VAL A 33 5.77 -15.96 5.38
C VAL A 33 5.52 -14.85 4.36
N ILE A 34 4.39 -14.16 4.44
CA ILE A 34 4.10 -12.94 3.67
C ILE A 34 4.66 -11.74 4.45
N ASP A 35 5.52 -10.95 3.82
CA ASP A 35 6.15 -9.79 4.47
C ASP A 35 5.32 -8.53 4.32
N HIS A 36 4.73 -8.32 3.12
CA HIS A 36 3.89 -7.16 2.84
C HIS A 36 2.65 -7.49 2.00
N VAL A 37 1.63 -6.65 2.19
CA VAL A 37 0.37 -6.69 1.45
C VAL A 37 0.24 -5.37 0.70
N ASN A 38 0.41 -5.45 -0.62
CA ASN A 38 0.33 -4.35 -1.55
C ASN A 38 -1.08 -4.25 -2.12
N HIS A 39 -2.09 -4.10 -1.25
CA HIS A 39 -3.49 -3.98 -1.70
C HIS A 39 -3.62 -2.82 -2.68
N GLN A 40 -4.24 -3.06 -3.83
CA GLN A 40 -4.34 -2.10 -4.92
C GLN A 40 -5.50 -1.12 -4.67
N PHE A 41 -5.32 -0.17 -3.75
CA PHE A 41 -6.33 0.80 -3.32
C PHE A 41 -6.89 1.65 -4.46
N TYR A 42 -6.11 1.87 -5.51
CA TYR A 42 -6.55 2.53 -6.74
C TYR A 42 -7.70 1.79 -7.46
N THR A 43 -7.96 0.52 -7.13
CA THR A 43 -9.11 -0.24 -7.66
C THR A 43 -10.39 -0.11 -6.83
N ASP A 44 -10.30 0.38 -5.58
CA ASP A 44 -11.43 0.42 -4.64
C ASP A 44 -12.36 1.63 -4.90
N LYS A 45 -12.13 2.38 -6.00
CA LYS A 45 -12.89 3.58 -6.42
C LYS A 45 -12.95 4.68 -5.35
N VAL A 46 -11.96 4.73 -4.48
CA VAL A 46 -11.81 5.74 -3.45
C VAL A 46 -11.04 6.92 -4.00
N SER A 47 -11.60 8.13 -3.90
CA SER A 47 -11.00 9.36 -4.43
C SER A 47 -10.80 10.48 -3.40
N THR A 48 -11.06 10.21 -2.11
CA THR A 48 -10.92 11.21 -1.04
C THR A 48 -10.00 10.71 0.07
N PRO A 49 -9.29 11.60 0.78
CA PRO A 49 -8.41 11.19 1.88
C PRO A 49 -9.13 10.38 2.97
N LYS A 50 -10.32 10.84 3.38
CA LYS A 50 -11.15 10.13 4.37
C LYS A 50 -11.61 8.76 3.86
N GLY A 51 -12.04 8.67 2.60
CA GLY A 51 -12.42 7.38 2.02
C GLY A 51 -11.25 6.41 1.98
N TYR A 52 -10.03 6.92 1.77
CA TYR A 52 -8.82 6.11 1.73
C TYR A 52 -8.48 5.56 3.11
N LEU A 53 -8.58 6.38 4.15
CA LEU A 53 -8.46 5.94 5.55
C LEU A 53 -9.44 4.82 5.88
N GLU A 54 -10.72 4.95 5.50
CA GLU A 54 -11.73 3.92 5.77
C GLU A 54 -11.46 2.62 5.01
N ALA A 55 -11.06 2.71 3.74
CA ALA A 55 -10.64 1.54 2.97
C ALA A 55 -9.41 0.87 3.60
N PHE A 56 -8.42 1.66 4.03
CA PHE A 56 -7.21 1.15 4.67
C PHE A 56 -7.52 0.42 5.97
N ARG A 57 -8.39 0.98 6.83
CA ARG A 57 -8.88 0.32 8.06
C ARG A 57 -9.47 -1.05 7.77
N LEU A 58 -10.38 -1.13 6.80
CA LEU A 58 -11.00 -2.39 6.40
C LEU A 58 -9.96 -3.43 5.96
N ARG A 59 -8.95 -3.03 5.17
CA ARG A 59 -7.89 -3.96 4.72
C ARG A 59 -6.92 -4.33 5.83
N ALA A 60 -6.68 -3.44 6.79
CA ALA A 60 -5.82 -3.69 7.93
C ALA A 60 -6.40 -4.77 8.85
N GLU A 61 -7.72 -4.79 9.05
CA GLU A 61 -8.43 -5.86 9.76
C GLU A 61 -8.33 -7.22 9.05
N GLN A 62 -8.16 -7.21 7.73
CA GLN A 62 -8.14 -8.40 6.88
C GLN A 62 -6.74 -9.01 6.68
N SER A 63 -5.66 -8.24 6.86
CA SER A 63 -4.33 -8.61 6.33
C SER A 63 -3.12 -8.15 7.17
N ASP A 64 -3.35 -7.87 8.45
CA ASP A 64 -2.39 -7.30 9.42
C ASP A 64 -1.98 -5.86 9.07
N LYS A 65 -2.34 -4.93 9.97
CA LYS A 65 -2.05 -3.50 9.84
C LYS A 65 -0.55 -3.18 9.65
N ASN A 66 0.34 -4.02 10.18
CA ASN A 66 1.79 -3.78 10.12
C ASN A 66 2.42 -4.26 8.79
N LYS A 67 1.70 -5.08 8.03
CA LYS A 67 2.16 -5.62 6.73
C LYS A 67 1.50 -4.93 5.54
N LEU A 68 0.38 -4.25 5.75
CA LEU A 68 -0.36 -3.53 4.73
C LEU A 68 0.34 -2.22 4.35
N LEU A 69 0.64 -2.05 3.06
CA LEU A 69 1.24 -0.81 2.53
C LEU A 69 0.19 0.03 1.80
N PRO A 70 0.19 1.37 1.96
CA PRO A 70 -0.54 2.27 1.08
C PRO A 70 -0.08 2.10 -0.37
N SER A 71 -1.01 2.22 -1.33
CA SER A 71 -0.70 2.16 -2.74
C SER A 71 -1.37 3.25 -3.56
N TYR A 72 -0.67 3.67 -4.62
CA TYR A 72 -1.06 4.78 -5.48
C TYR A 72 -0.83 4.42 -6.95
N GLU A 73 -1.81 4.72 -7.81
CA GLU A 73 -1.66 4.60 -9.25
C GLU A 73 -1.40 5.97 -9.88
N VAL A 74 -0.31 6.08 -10.65
CA VAL A 74 0.08 7.32 -11.32
C VAL A 74 -0.79 7.55 -12.55
N ASN A 75 -1.45 8.71 -12.61
CA ASN A 75 -2.28 9.14 -13.73
C ASN A 75 -3.38 8.12 -14.08
N GLY A 76 -3.93 7.45 -13.07
CA GLY A 76 -4.91 6.38 -13.26
C GLY A 76 -6.10 6.51 -12.32
N ARG A 77 -6.41 5.43 -11.63
CA ARG A 77 -7.63 5.28 -10.83
C ARG A 77 -7.38 5.68 -9.37
N GLY A 78 -8.47 5.82 -8.64
CA GLY A 78 -8.46 6.13 -7.22
C GLY A 78 -8.06 7.58 -6.92
N ILE A 79 -7.54 7.79 -5.71
CA ILE A 79 -7.09 9.08 -5.23
C ILE A 79 -5.85 9.54 -6.01
N GLN A 80 -5.77 10.83 -6.34
CA GLN A 80 -4.73 11.40 -7.21
C GLN A 80 -4.05 12.60 -6.56
N GLY A 81 -2.79 12.83 -6.91
CA GLY A 81 -2.06 14.04 -6.54
C GLY A 81 -1.86 14.20 -5.03
N ASP A 82 -1.94 15.45 -4.56
CA ASP A 82 -1.68 15.80 -3.16
C ASP A 82 -2.69 15.20 -2.18
N ALA A 83 -3.91 14.90 -2.64
CA ALA A 83 -4.92 14.22 -1.82
C ALA A 83 -4.45 12.83 -1.34
N PHE A 84 -3.60 12.13 -2.10
CA PHE A 84 -3.02 10.88 -1.62
C PHE A 84 -2.13 11.11 -0.40
N PHE A 85 -1.33 12.17 -0.39
CA PHE A 85 -0.43 12.48 0.72
C PHE A 85 -1.21 12.97 1.95
N GLU A 86 -2.29 13.73 1.76
CA GLU A 86 -3.24 14.02 2.84
C GLU A 86 -3.82 12.74 3.45
N ALA A 87 -4.08 11.71 2.62
CA ALA A 87 -4.53 10.42 3.13
C ALA A 87 -3.45 9.73 3.98
N LEU A 88 -2.17 9.80 3.59
CA LEU A 88 -1.07 9.25 4.37
C LEU A 88 -0.92 9.95 5.73
N ASP A 89 -1.07 11.27 5.77
CA ASP A 89 -1.08 12.03 7.02
C ASP A 89 -2.26 11.58 7.91
N LEU A 90 -3.46 11.43 7.34
CA LEU A 90 -4.61 10.89 8.07
C LEU A 90 -4.37 9.47 8.60
N LEU A 91 -3.68 8.59 7.85
CA LEU A 91 -3.32 7.26 8.36
C LEU A 91 -2.47 7.38 9.63
N LYS A 92 -1.43 8.22 9.60
CA LYS A 92 -0.54 8.44 10.76
C LYS A 92 -1.28 9.03 11.95
N GLU A 93 -2.10 10.07 11.72
CA GLU A 93 -2.93 10.69 12.76
C GLU A 93 -3.91 9.70 13.41
N ASN A 94 -4.27 8.64 12.69
CA ASN A 94 -5.18 7.59 13.16
C ASN A 94 -4.45 6.32 13.63
N GLY A 95 -3.15 6.42 13.92
CA GLY A 95 -2.38 5.37 14.60
C GLY A 95 -1.87 4.24 13.69
N PHE A 96 -1.87 4.45 12.37
CA PHE A 96 -1.20 3.54 11.44
C PHE A 96 0.25 3.97 11.22
N GLU A 97 1.15 3.00 11.23
CA GLU A 97 2.52 3.22 10.78
C GLU A 97 2.58 3.16 9.25
N VAL A 98 3.16 4.18 8.63
CA VAL A 98 3.39 4.23 7.17
C VAL A 98 4.88 3.98 6.92
N ASN A 99 5.26 2.70 6.92
CA ASN A 99 6.67 2.27 6.82
C ASN A 99 7.11 1.92 5.39
N GLY A 100 6.21 2.10 4.41
CA GLY A 100 6.47 1.86 3.00
C GLY A 100 5.28 2.27 2.15
N LEU A 101 5.47 2.31 0.83
CA LEU A 101 4.41 2.59 -0.16
C LEU A 101 4.65 1.77 -1.42
N MET A 102 3.56 1.42 -2.12
CA MET A 102 3.61 0.85 -3.47
C MET A 102 3.11 1.88 -4.50
N ILE A 103 3.88 2.11 -5.56
CA ILE A 103 3.49 2.99 -6.68
C ILE A 103 3.31 2.15 -7.95
N PHE A 104 2.17 2.32 -8.61
CA PHE A 104 1.85 1.67 -9.89
C PHE A 104 1.70 2.74 -11.00
N SER A 105 2.58 2.87 -11.97
CA SER A 105 3.89 2.20 -12.10
C SER A 105 4.92 3.18 -12.66
N ALA A 106 6.19 2.78 -12.61
CA ALA A 106 7.31 3.54 -13.19
C ALA A 106 7.08 3.90 -14.68
N ASP A 107 6.40 3.05 -15.45
CA ASP A 107 6.06 3.31 -16.85
C ASP A 107 5.20 4.57 -16.98
N ALA A 108 4.13 4.67 -16.20
CA ALA A 108 3.26 5.84 -16.18
C ALA A 108 3.98 7.07 -15.62
N SER A 109 4.79 6.89 -14.58
CA SER A 109 5.57 7.94 -13.92
C SER A 109 6.65 8.56 -14.80
N SER A 110 7.09 7.88 -15.85
CA SER A 110 8.02 8.46 -16.83
C SER A 110 7.50 9.78 -17.42
N THR A 111 6.17 9.94 -17.53
CA THR A 111 5.50 11.14 -18.07
C THR A 111 5.61 12.37 -17.17
N ASN A 112 5.83 12.19 -15.86
CA ASN A 112 5.98 13.27 -14.89
C ASN A 112 7.36 13.27 -14.23
N ASN A 113 8.32 12.60 -14.87
CA ASN A 113 9.69 12.44 -14.38
C ASN A 113 9.70 11.92 -12.92
N TYR A 114 8.93 10.89 -12.59
CA TYR A 114 8.93 10.22 -11.27
C TYR A 114 8.64 11.14 -10.08
N TYR A 115 7.74 12.11 -10.26
CA TYR A 115 7.43 13.10 -9.23
C TYR A 115 6.87 12.46 -7.96
N TYR A 116 5.89 11.56 -8.10
CA TYR A 116 5.22 10.94 -6.96
C TYR A 116 6.15 9.99 -6.21
N GLU A 117 7.03 9.26 -6.90
CA GLU A 117 8.04 8.40 -6.27
C GLU A 117 9.00 9.20 -5.39
N ARG A 118 9.50 10.35 -5.88
CA ARG A 118 10.37 11.22 -5.07
C ARG A 118 9.62 11.78 -3.86
N LYS A 119 8.39 12.23 -4.05
CA LYS A 119 7.56 12.77 -2.97
C LYS A 119 7.25 11.70 -1.91
N SER A 120 6.95 10.47 -2.33
CA SER A 120 6.73 9.33 -1.41
C SER A 120 7.99 8.97 -0.63
N GLN A 121 9.16 8.94 -1.27
CA GLN A 121 10.43 8.71 -0.56
C GLN A 121 10.74 9.82 0.45
N ALA A 122 10.53 11.08 0.08
CA ALA A 122 10.70 12.21 1.00
C ALA A 122 9.75 12.12 2.20
N PHE A 123 8.47 11.76 1.97
CA PHE A 123 7.47 11.56 3.02
C PHE A 123 7.89 10.46 4.02
N LEU A 124 8.43 9.34 3.52
CA LEU A 124 8.90 8.25 4.37
C LEU A 124 10.11 8.65 5.24
N LEU A 125 11.05 9.39 4.66
CA LEU A 125 12.24 9.87 5.37
C LEU A 125 11.88 10.92 6.45
N SER A 126 10.92 11.80 6.19
CA SER A 126 10.43 12.74 7.21
C SER A 126 9.62 12.04 8.30
N SER A 127 9.02 10.89 8.00
CA SER A 127 8.19 10.14 8.94
C SER A 127 8.98 9.21 9.85
N THR A 128 10.24 8.92 9.53
CA THR A 128 11.15 8.04 10.29
C THR A 128 12.07 8.81 11.24
N SER A 129 11.94 10.14 11.33
CA SER A 129 12.67 10.98 12.28
C SER A 129 11.97 10.98 13.65
N VAL A 130 12.13 9.89 14.41
CA VAL A 130 11.80 9.80 15.86
C VAL A 130 12.91 9.06 16.57
#